data_AF-A0A963QNV7-F1
#
_entry.id   AF-A0A963QNV7-F1
#
_cell.length_a   1.000
_cell.length_b   1.000
_cell.length_c   1.000
_cell.angle_alpha   90.00
_cell.angle_beta   90.00
_cell.angle_gamma   90.00
#
_symmetry.space_group_name_H-M   'P 1'
#
loop_
_entity.id
_entity.type
_entity.pdbx_description
1 polymer ?
#
loop_
_entity_poly.entity_id
_entity_poly.type
_entity_poly.pdbx_seq_one_letter_code
_entity_poly.pdbx_strand_id
1 'polypeptide(L)'
;VGLIPDFGGLYFLQRAVGIARAKELCFTARKVDAAEALEIGLVSKVVPHDDLLAEARAVATQIAQNAPTAVAMAKTLLDKSEYASFDQMVEYEALAQTVAFVTPDYMEGVMAFREKRKPDFSGGPAQVDQSWR
;
A
#
# COMPACT_ATOMS: atom_id res chain seq x y z
N VAL A 1 -17.41 23.29 -11.01
CA VAL A 1 -16.56 24.12 -11.89
C VAL A 1 -16.59 23.69 -13.37
N GLY A 2 -17.48 22.77 -13.80
CA GLY A 2 -17.60 22.41 -15.22
C GLY A 2 -16.42 21.62 -15.80
N LEU A 3 -15.66 20.93 -14.95
CA LEU A 3 -14.48 20.15 -15.33
C LEU A 3 -14.67 18.68 -14.98
N ILE A 4 -13.96 17.82 -15.70
CA ILE A 4 -13.84 16.39 -15.43
C ILE A 4 -12.85 16.14 -14.28
N PRO A 5 -12.99 15.06 -13.48
CA PRO A 5 -11.95 14.68 -12.53
C PRO A 5 -10.60 14.41 -13.21
N ASP A 6 -9.54 15.03 -12.70
CA ASP A 6 -8.14 14.88 -13.12
C ASP A 6 -7.29 14.20 -12.03
N PHE A 7 -5.95 14.30 -12.10
CA PHE A 7 -4.99 13.67 -11.18
C PHE A 7 -5.16 12.15 -10.98
N GLY A 8 -5.73 11.47 -11.98
CA GLY A 8 -6.02 10.04 -11.92
C GLY A 8 -7.30 9.68 -11.14
N GLY A 9 -8.15 10.66 -10.77
CA GLY A 9 -9.39 10.40 -10.04
C GLY A 9 -10.29 9.37 -10.72
N LEU A 10 -10.45 9.42 -12.05
CA LEU A 10 -11.22 8.43 -12.81
C LEU A 10 -10.58 7.03 -12.83
N TYR A 11 -9.26 6.98 -12.70
CA TYR A 11 -8.52 5.73 -12.62
C TYR A 11 -8.67 5.13 -11.21
N PHE A 12 -8.27 5.85 -10.16
CA PHE A 12 -8.24 5.30 -8.81
C PHE A 12 -9.63 5.10 -8.20
N LEU A 13 -10.60 5.99 -8.46
CA LEU A 13 -11.91 5.91 -7.82
C LEU A 13 -12.65 4.62 -8.18
N GLN A 14 -12.70 4.26 -9.47
CA GLN A 14 -13.39 3.03 -9.88
C GLN A 14 -12.73 1.76 -9.32
N ARG A 15 -11.43 1.79 -9.04
CA ARG A 15 -10.68 0.68 -8.46
C ARG A 15 -10.94 0.55 -6.97
N ALA A 16 -11.13 1.68 -6.29
CA ALA A 16 -11.46 1.70 -4.87
C ALA A 16 -12.92 1.27 -4.61
N VAL A 17 -13.89 1.81 -5.35
CA VAL A 17 -15.32 1.70 -5.00
C VAL A 17 -16.17 0.94 -6.03
N GLY A 18 -15.56 0.45 -7.12
CA GLY A 18 -16.25 -0.17 -8.25
C GLY A 18 -16.89 0.85 -9.22
N ILE A 19 -17.16 0.40 -10.45
CA ILE A 19 -17.61 1.28 -11.55
C ILE A 19 -18.97 1.94 -11.29
N ALA A 20 -19.89 1.26 -10.60
CA ALA A 20 -21.23 1.78 -10.34
C ALA A 20 -21.19 3.00 -9.40
N ARG A 21 -20.50 2.87 -8.25
CA ARG A 21 -20.32 3.96 -7.29
C ARG A 21 -19.46 5.08 -7.86
N ALA A 22 -18.39 4.75 -8.60
CA ALA A 22 -17.56 5.76 -9.23
C ALA A 22 -18.34 6.64 -10.21
N LYS A 23 -19.22 6.06 -11.03
CA LYS A 23 -20.10 6.82 -11.93
C LYS A 23 -21.05 7.73 -11.15
N GLU A 24 -21.72 7.18 -10.15
CA GLU A 24 -22.64 7.94 -9.30
C GLU A 24 -21.95 9.15 -8.68
N LEU A 25 -20.82 8.95 -8.00
CA LEU A 25 -20.05 10.04 -7.38
C LEU A 25 -19.53 11.07 -8.39
N CYS A 26 -19.05 10.64 -9.56
CA CYS A 26 -18.58 11.57 -10.61
C CYS A 26 -19.71 12.42 -11.20
N PHE A 27 -20.90 11.84 -11.36
CA PHE A 27 -22.02 12.51 -12.04
C PHE A 27 -22.83 13.40 -11.10
N THR A 28 -23.01 12.97 -9.85
CA THR A 28 -23.75 13.74 -8.84
C THR A 28 -22.87 14.80 -8.18
N ALA A 29 -21.55 14.59 -8.14
CA ALA A 29 -20.60 15.42 -7.40
C ALA A 29 -20.99 15.62 -5.92
N ARG A 30 -21.77 14.69 -5.36
CA ARG A 30 -22.21 14.77 -3.97
C ARG A 30 -21.05 14.51 -3.02
N LYS A 31 -21.22 14.96 -1.78
CA LYS A 31 -20.28 14.66 -0.70
C LYS A 31 -20.50 13.24 -0.19
N VAL A 32 -19.41 12.61 0.23
CA VAL A 32 -19.36 11.32 0.90
C VAL A 32 -18.88 11.58 2.33
N ASP A 33 -19.61 11.10 3.32
CA ASP A 33 -19.18 11.19 4.72
C ASP A 33 -18.25 10.03 5.10
N ALA A 34 -17.69 10.06 6.31
CA ALA A 34 -16.74 9.05 6.76
C ALA A 34 -17.35 7.64 6.84
N ALA A 35 -18.61 7.52 7.26
CA ALA A 35 -19.26 6.22 7.42
C ALA A 35 -19.51 5.56 6.05
N GLU A 36 -20.02 6.34 5.09
CA GLU A 36 -20.18 5.87 3.73
C GLU A 36 -18.83 5.58 3.06
N ALA A 37 -17.81 6.42 3.26
CA ALA A 37 -16.48 6.19 2.70
C ALA A 37 -15.90 4.83 3.13
N LEU A 38 -16.17 4.40 4.36
CA LEU A 38 -15.80 3.08 4.85
C LEU A 38 -16.64 1.98 4.19
N GLU A 39 -17.96 2.17 4.11
CA GLU A 39 -18.89 1.20 3.50
C GLU A 39 -18.53 0.89 2.04
N ILE A 40 -18.17 1.92 1.27
CA ILE A 40 -17.85 1.78 -0.15
C ILE A 40 -16.39 1.39 -0.41
N GLY A 41 -15.55 1.25 0.63
CA GLY A 41 -14.15 0.87 0.51
C GLY A 41 -13.20 2.00 0.09
N LEU A 42 -13.62 3.26 0.19
CA LEU A 42 -12.76 4.41 -0.10
C LEU A 42 -11.71 4.66 0.99
N VAL A 43 -12.03 4.30 2.24
CA VAL A 43 -11.10 4.30 3.38
C VAL A 43 -11.15 2.96 4.10
N SER A 44 -10.06 2.57 4.76
CA SER A 44 -9.96 1.28 5.47
C SER A 44 -10.37 1.34 6.94
N LYS A 45 -10.41 2.53 7.55
CA LYS A 45 -10.78 2.72 8.96
C LYS A 45 -11.33 4.13 9.19
N VAL A 46 -12.31 4.25 10.09
CA VAL A 46 -12.84 5.52 10.60
C VAL A 46 -12.64 5.56 12.11
N VAL A 47 -12.16 6.70 12.61
CA VAL A 47 -11.85 6.93 14.03
C VAL A 47 -12.29 8.33 14.44
N PRO A 48 -12.45 8.62 15.74
CA PRO A 48 -12.66 9.98 16.22
C PRO A 48 -11.57 10.93 15.73
N HIS A 49 -11.92 12.20 15.53
CA HIS A 49 -11.00 13.20 14.98
C HIS A 49 -9.70 13.30 15.80
N ASP A 50 -9.82 13.32 17.13
CA ASP A 50 -8.70 13.47 18.06
C ASP A 50 -7.73 12.28 18.03
N ASP A 51 -8.19 11.10 17.57
CA ASP A 51 -7.39 9.88 17.48
C ASP A 51 -6.74 9.69 16.10
N LEU A 52 -7.15 10.46 15.08
CA LEU A 52 -6.77 10.25 13.67
C LEU A 52 -5.26 10.12 13.48
N LEU A 53 -4.49 11.06 14.02
CA LEU A 53 -3.04 11.06 13.85
C LEU A 53 -2.35 9.95 14.65
N ALA A 54 -2.85 9.62 15.84
CA ALA A 54 -2.30 8.55 16.64
C ALA A 54 -2.47 7.20 15.94
N GLU A 55 -3.67 6.96 15.40
CA GLU A 55 -4.02 5.75 14.66
C GLU A 55 -3.26 5.62 13.34
N ALA A 56 -3.17 6.71 12.57
CA ALA A 56 -2.36 6.73 11.33
C ALA A 56 -0.89 6.43 11.60
N ARG A 57 -0.31 7.00 12.68
CA ARG A 57 1.07 6.73 13.09
C ARG A 57 1.24 5.29 13.55
N ALA A 58 0.29 4.73 14.29
CA ALA A 58 0.35 3.33 14.73
C ALA A 58 0.44 2.38 13.53
N VAL A 59 -0.39 2.58 12.49
CA VAL A 59 -0.33 1.80 11.25
C VAL A 59 1.00 2.02 10.52
N ALA A 60 1.47 3.26 10.40
CA ALA A 60 2.75 3.56 9.77
C ALA A 60 3.92 2.88 10.51
N THR A 61 3.90 2.85 11.85
CA THR A 61 4.90 2.16 12.67
C THR A 61 4.85 0.65 12.45
N GLN A 62 3.66 0.05 12.35
CA GLN A 62 3.54 -1.38 12.02
C GLN A 62 4.14 -1.70 10.65
N ILE A 63 3.90 -0.87 9.64
CA ILE A 63 4.49 -1.05 8.30
C ILE A 63 6.01 -0.89 8.35
N ALA A 64 6.50 0.14 9.03
CA ALA A 64 7.93 0.46 9.14
C ALA A 64 8.74 -0.59 9.94
N GLN A 65 8.08 -1.45 10.70
CA GLN A 65 8.69 -2.58 11.40
C GLN A 65 8.91 -3.81 10.49
N ASN A 66 8.52 -3.77 9.21
CA ASN A 66 8.74 -4.85 8.26
C ASN A 66 9.94 -4.56 7.35
N ALA A 67 10.44 -5.62 6.69
CA ALA A 67 11.54 -5.52 5.72
C ALA A 67 11.21 -4.51 4.59
N PRO A 68 11.93 -3.36 4.50
CA PRO A 68 11.58 -2.29 3.57
C PRO A 68 11.55 -2.74 2.11
N THR A 69 12.50 -3.60 1.72
CA THR A 69 12.58 -4.14 0.36
C THR A 69 11.36 -5.01 0.04
N ALA A 70 10.92 -5.86 0.97
CA ALA A 70 9.73 -6.69 0.78
C ALA A 70 8.45 -5.85 0.69
N VAL A 71 8.29 -4.85 1.57
CA VAL A 71 7.15 -3.92 1.54
C VAL A 71 7.09 -3.16 0.22
N ALA A 72 8.21 -2.65 -0.27
CA ALA A 72 8.29 -1.93 -1.54
C ALA A 72 7.91 -2.82 -2.73
N MET A 73 8.45 -4.04 -2.80
CA MET A 73 8.12 -4.99 -3.87
C MET A 73 6.65 -5.40 -3.82
N ALA A 74 6.12 -5.71 -2.63
CA ALA A 74 4.71 -6.07 -2.46
C ALA A 74 3.78 -4.95 -2.95
N LYS A 75 4.07 -3.69 -2.58
CA LYS A 75 3.32 -2.52 -3.07
C LYS A 75 3.34 -2.45 -4.60
N THR A 76 4.51 -2.54 -5.21
CA THR A 76 4.65 -2.48 -6.68
C THR A 76 3.94 -3.64 -7.38
N LEU A 77 3.98 -4.86 -6.83
CA LEU A 77 3.33 -6.01 -7.44
C LEU A 77 1.79 -5.96 -7.30
N LEU A 78 1.27 -5.46 -6.17
CA LEU A 78 -0.17 -5.21 -6.01
C LEU A 78 -0.67 -4.15 -7.01
N ASP A 79 0.09 -3.09 -7.24
CA ASP A 79 -0.27 -2.09 -8.26
C ASP A 79 -0.27 -2.69 -9.68
N LYS A 80 0.59 -3.69 -9.95
CA LYS A 80 0.68 -4.39 -11.24
C LYS A 80 -0.38 -5.47 -11.43
N SER A 81 -0.87 -6.07 -10.34
CA SER A 81 -1.80 -7.20 -10.42
C SER A 81 -3.12 -6.87 -11.10
N GLU A 82 -3.44 -5.59 -11.20
CA GLU A 82 -4.63 -5.12 -11.89
C GLU A 82 -4.62 -5.38 -13.41
N TYR A 83 -3.43 -5.46 -14.03
CA TYR A 83 -3.27 -5.64 -15.48
C TYR A 83 -2.59 -6.94 -15.87
N ALA A 84 -2.02 -7.64 -14.90
CA ALA A 84 -1.31 -8.87 -15.12
C ALA A 84 -2.28 -10.06 -15.15
N SER A 85 -2.00 -11.02 -16.02
CA SER A 85 -2.59 -12.34 -15.88
C SER A 85 -2.09 -13.02 -14.60
N PHE A 86 -2.79 -14.07 -14.17
CA PHE A 86 -2.33 -14.88 -13.04
C PHE A 86 -0.91 -15.43 -13.27
N ASP A 87 -0.63 -15.98 -14.46
CA ASP A 87 0.69 -16.53 -14.79
C ASP A 87 1.79 -15.45 -14.72
N GLN A 88 1.51 -14.24 -15.22
CA GLN A 88 2.44 -13.12 -15.10
C GLN A 88 2.69 -12.72 -13.64
N MET A 89 1.65 -12.73 -12.81
CA MET A 89 1.81 -12.42 -11.39
C MET A 89 2.66 -13.45 -10.66
N VAL A 90 2.46 -14.74 -10.94
CA VAL A 90 3.29 -15.82 -10.37
C VAL A 90 4.76 -15.65 -10.79
N GLU A 91 5.02 -15.28 -12.04
CA GLU A 91 6.39 -14.98 -12.50
C GLU A 91 6.98 -13.75 -11.77
N TYR A 92 6.21 -12.68 -11.62
CA TYR A 92 6.66 -11.48 -10.90
C TYR A 92 6.95 -11.76 -9.43
N GLU A 93 6.11 -12.54 -8.77
CA GLU A 93 6.30 -12.98 -7.39
C GLU A 93 7.55 -13.84 -7.25
N ALA A 94 7.80 -14.78 -8.17
CA ALA A 94 8.99 -15.62 -8.17
C ALA A 94 10.29 -14.80 -8.27
N LEU A 95 10.30 -13.78 -9.14
CA LEU A 95 11.43 -12.86 -9.28
C LEU A 95 11.61 -12.01 -8.03
N ALA A 96 10.54 -11.41 -7.50
CA ALA A 96 10.58 -10.61 -6.28
C ALA A 96 11.04 -11.42 -5.07
N GLN A 97 10.60 -12.68 -4.94
CA GLN A 97 11.07 -13.58 -3.89
C GLN A 97 12.55 -13.92 -4.02
N THR A 98 13.03 -14.16 -5.24
CA THR A 98 14.47 -14.39 -5.49
C THR A 98 15.31 -13.22 -4.99
N VAL A 99 14.86 -11.98 -5.23
CA VAL A 99 15.51 -10.78 -4.70
C VAL A 99 15.39 -10.71 -3.18
N ALA A 100 14.21 -10.97 -2.61
CA ALA A 100 13.98 -10.94 -1.17
C ALA A 100 14.90 -11.92 -0.41
N PHE A 101 15.08 -13.14 -0.93
CA PHE A 101 15.90 -14.18 -0.31
C PHE A 101 17.38 -13.82 -0.16
N VAL A 102 17.90 -12.89 -0.97
CA VAL A 102 19.30 -12.47 -0.90
C VAL A 102 19.51 -11.18 -0.09
N THR A 103 18.45 -10.64 0.50
CA THR A 103 18.55 -9.45 1.37
C THR A 103 19.06 -9.80 2.77
N PRO A 104 19.75 -8.87 3.46
CA PRO A 104 20.10 -9.04 4.88
C PRO A 104 18.86 -9.25 5.76
N ASP A 105 17.74 -8.61 5.41
CA ASP A 105 16.46 -8.71 6.14
C ASP A 105 15.90 -10.14 6.12
N TYR A 106 16.09 -10.91 5.03
CA TYR A 106 15.70 -12.31 5.01
C TYR A 106 16.48 -13.12 6.05
N MET A 107 17.81 -12.96 6.08
CA MET A 107 18.65 -13.67 7.05
C MET A 107 18.30 -13.29 8.48
N GLU A 108 18.11 -12.00 8.76
CA GLU A 108 17.66 -11.51 10.06
C GLU A 108 16.28 -12.06 10.43
N GLY A 109 15.33 -12.08 9.51
CA GLY A 109 14.01 -12.66 9.73
C GLY A 109 14.07 -14.13 10.11
N VAL A 110 14.90 -14.92 9.41
CA VAL A 110 15.13 -16.34 9.71
C VAL A 110 15.77 -16.50 11.09
N MET A 111 16.78 -15.70 11.44
CA MET A 111 17.46 -15.77 12.73
C MET A 111 16.53 -15.38 13.89
N ALA A 112 15.84 -14.24 13.77
CA ALA A 112 14.89 -13.76 14.75
C ALA A 112 13.76 -14.77 15.01
N PHE A 113 13.26 -15.41 13.96
CA PHE A 113 12.27 -16.49 14.07
C PHE A 113 12.80 -17.69 14.85
N ARG A 114 14.02 -18.16 14.54
CA ARG A 114 14.66 -19.28 15.25
C ARG A 114 14.94 -18.95 16.71
N GLU A 115 15.33 -17.72 17.00
CA GLU A 115 15.66 -17.20 18.33
C GLU A 115 14.42 -16.74 19.14
N LYS A 116 13.23 -16.76 18.54
CA LYS A 116 11.96 -16.29 19.14
C LYS A 116 12.02 -14.85 19.64
N ARG A 117 12.74 -13.99 18.91
CA ARG A 117 12.82 -12.55 19.17
C ARG A 117 12.16 -11.76 18.04
N LYS A 118 11.96 -10.46 18.26
CA LYS A 118 11.54 -9.56 17.20
C LYS A 118 12.69 -9.36 16.20
N PRO A 119 12.41 -9.37 14.89
CA PRO A 119 13.42 -9.04 13.88
C PRO A 119 13.73 -7.55 13.91
N ASP A 120 14.97 -7.21 13.56
CA ASP A 120 15.44 -5.84 13.34
C ASP A 120 15.78 -5.64 11.86
N PHE A 121 14.76 -5.31 11.06
CA PHE A 121 14.94 -5.09 9.64
C PHE A 121 15.56 -3.72 9.37
N SER A 122 16.88 -3.69 9.19
CA SER A 122 17.64 -2.48 8.84
C SER A 122 18.00 -2.40 7.35
N GLY A 123 17.68 -3.44 6.57
CA GLY A 123 18.00 -3.59 5.14
C GLY A 123 17.13 -2.73 4.23
N GLY A 124 17.17 -1.42 4.39
CA GLY A 124 16.68 -0.51 3.36
C GLY A 124 17.44 -0.69 2.04
N PRO A 125 16.86 -0.34 0.88
CA PRO A 125 17.66 -0.17 -0.34
C PRO A 125 18.82 0.79 -0.04
N ALA A 126 19.98 0.56 -0.68
CA ALA A 126 21.17 1.41 -0.53
C ALA A 126 20.77 2.88 -0.50
N GLN A 127 21.31 3.65 0.45
CA GLN A 127 20.97 5.05 0.69
C GLN A 127 20.78 5.80 -0.63
N VAL A 128 19.54 6.19 -0.93
CA VAL A 128 19.27 7.06 -2.07
C VAL A 128 19.90 8.40 -1.72
N ASP A 129 20.93 8.77 -2.47
CA ASP A 129 21.57 10.07 -2.37
C ASP A 129 20.49 11.17 -2.45
N GLN A 130 20.37 11.94 -1.37
CA GLN A 130 19.43 13.05 -1.23
C GLN A 130 20.07 14.39 -1.59
N SER A 131 21.21 14.40 -2.29
CA SER A 131 21.93 15.60 -2.74
C SER A 131 21.13 16.58 -3.60
N TRP A 132 19.89 16.24 -3.96
CA TRP A 132 18.95 17.10 -4.68
C TRP A 132 17.99 17.91 -3.78
N ARG A 133 18.13 17.85 -2.45
CA ARG A 133 17.49 18.77 -1.49
C ARG A 133 18.44 19.87 -1.07
#